data_AF-A0ABD6FRF2-F1
#
_entry.id   AF-A0ABD6FRF2-F1
#
_cell.length_a   1.000
_cell.length_b   1.000
_cell.length_c   1.000
_cell.angle_alpha   90.00
_cell.angle_beta   90.00
_cell.angle_gamma   90.00
#
_symmetry.space_group_name_H-M   'P 1'
#
loop_
_entity.id
_entity.type
_entity.pdbx_description
1 polymer ?
#
loop_
_entity_poly.entity_id
_entity_poly.type
_entity_poly.pdbx_seq_one_letter_code
_entity_poly.pdbx_strand_id
1 'polypeptide(L)' 'MLIDCDTCEVRGKACGDCVVSFLTIPVRPGRTRQVELDDDQAAAVDALVAGGLVPPLRLVSGQ' A
#
# COMPACT_ATOMS: atom_id res chain seq x y z
N MET A 1 4.79 -19.06 -8.71
CA MET A 1 3.34 -19.11 -8.43
C MET A 1 2.69 -17.97 -9.19
N LEU A 2 1.69 -18.24 -10.04
CA LEU A 2 1.00 -17.24 -10.84
C LEU A 2 -0.42 -17.07 -10.30
N ILE A 3 -0.82 -15.83 -10.04
CA ILE A 3 -2.17 -15.49 -9.57
C ILE A 3 -2.83 -14.66 -10.67
N ASP A 4 -3.96 -15.13 -11.19
CA ASP A 4 -4.79 -14.39 -12.13
C ASP A 4 -5.92 -13.69 -11.37
N CYS A 5 -5.74 -12.38 -11.18
CA CYS A 5 -6.74 -11.55 -10.53
C CYS A 5 -7.98 -11.34 -11.41
N ASP A 6 -7.91 -11.49 -12.73
CA ASP A 6 -9.06 -11.28 -13.61
C ASP A 6 -10.08 -12.42 -13.55
N THR A 7 -9.65 -13.62 -13.18
CA THR A 7 -10.53 -14.77 -12.99
C THR A 7 -10.81 -15.12 -11.52
N CYS A 8 -10.33 -14.32 -10.57
CA CYS A 8 -10.47 -14.61 -9.14
C CYS A 8 -11.88 -14.33 -8.61
N GLU A 9 -12.63 -15.37 -8.23
CA GLU A 9 -14.03 -15.26 -7.77
C GLU A 9 -14.24 -14.41 -6.50
N VAL A 10 -13.20 -14.30 -5.67
CA VAL A 10 -13.20 -13.50 -4.45
C VAL A 10 -12.63 -12.10 -4.65
N ARG A 11 -12.24 -11.72 -5.88
CA ARG A 11 -11.75 -10.38 -6.21
C ARG A 11 -12.76 -9.33 -5.78
N GLY A 12 -12.27 -8.34 -5.03
CA GLY A 12 -13.09 -7.26 -4.46
C GLY A 12 -13.86 -7.64 -3.18
N LYS A 13 -14.21 -8.92 -2.98
CA LYS A 13 -14.95 -9.39 -1.79
C LYS A 13 -14.04 -9.65 -0.59
N ALA A 14 -12.91 -10.33 -0.81
CA ALA A 14 -11.94 -10.70 0.23
C ALA A 14 -10.53 -10.17 -0.07
N CYS A 15 -10.38 -9.26 -1.03
CA CYS A 15 -9.07 -8.74 -1.41
C CYS A 15 -8.33 -8.01 -0.28
N GLY A 16 -9.05 -7.44 0.70
CA GLY A 16 -8.43 -6.77 1.85
C GLY A 16 -7.62 -7.71 2.75
N ASP A 17 -8.02 -8.98 2.80
CA ASP A 17 -7.35 -10.03 3.58
C ASP A 17 -6.42 -10.90 2.72
N CYS A 18 -6.31 -10.61 1.42
CA CYS A 18 -5.44 -11.33 0.51
C CYS A 18 -4.02 -10.75 0.60
N VAL A 19 -3.01 -11.60 0.78
CA VAL A 19 -1.58 -11.21 0.82
C VAL A 19 -1.08 -10.53 -0.48
N VAL A 20 -1.87 -10.58 -1.55
CA VAL A 20 -1.57 -9.99 -2.87
C VAL A 20 -2.05 -8.53 -2.98
N SER A 21 -2.81 -8.04 -1.98
CA SER A 21 -3.28 -6.64 -1.92
C SER A 21 -2.15 -5.61 -2.07
N PHE A 22 -0.96 -5.96 -1.60
CA PHE A 22 0.23 -5.13 -1.66
C PHE A 22 0.88 -5.03 -3.05
N LEU A 23 0.74 -6.07 -3.89
CA LEU A 23 1.46 -6.17 -5.17
C LEU A 23 0.63 -5.75 -6.38
N THR A 24 -0.72 -5.79 -6.30
CA THR A 24 -1.55 -5.63 -7.52
C THR A 24 -2.79 -4.76 -7.37
N ILE A 25 -3.09 -4.23 -6.19
CA ILE A 25 -4.20 -3.27 -6.07
C ILE A 25 -3.61 -1.88 -6.29
N PRO A 26 -3.83 -1.21 -7.45
CA PRO A 26 -3.59 0.22 -7.50
C PRO A 26 -4.40 0.84 -6.37
N VAL A 27 -3.73 1.59 -5.49
CA VAL A 27 -4.37 2.37 -4.43
C VAL A 27 -5.60 3.02 -5.05
N ARG A 28 -6.79 2.55 -4.68
CA ARG A 28 -7.99 2.91 -5.45
C ARG A 28 -8.14 4.43 -5.38
N PRO A 29 -8.05 5.16 -6.52
CA PRO A 29 -8.22 6.60 -6.51
C PRO A 29 -9.60 6.90 -5.94
N GLY A 30 -9.65 7.73 -4.89
CA GLY A 30 -10.87 8.06 -4.15
C GLY A 30 -11.11 7.31 -2.83
N ARG A 31 -10.29 6.31 -2.47
CA ARG A 31 -10.28 5.71 -1.10
C ARG A 31 -9.02 5.99 -0.30
N THR A 32 -8.02 6.64 -0.89
CA THR A 32 -6.86 7.14 -0.16
C THR A 32 -7.31 8.30 0.71
N ARG A 33 -7.66 8.00 1.97
CA ARG A 33 -7.69 9.04 2.99
C ARG A 33 -6.29 9.64 3.03
N GLN A 34 -6.18 10.98 2.97
CA GLN A 34 -4.90 11.65 3.19
C GLN A 34 -4.36 11.19 4.55
N VAL A 35 -3.16 10.61 4.53
CA VAL A 35 -2.45 10.20 5.73
C VAL A 35 -1.40 11.27 5.95
N GLU A 36 -1.59 12.06 6.99
CA GLU A 36 -0.57 12.98 7.49
C GLU A 36 0.42 12.17 8.33
N LEU A 37 1.70 12.36 8.06
CA LEU A 37 2.79 11.78 8.84
C LEU A 37 3.55 12.94 9.48
N ASP A 38 3.74 12.85 10.79
CA ASP A 38 4.72 13.70 11.46
C ASP A 38 6.16 13.19 11.21
N ASP A 39 7.15 13.96 11.66
CA ASP A 39 8.56 13.66 11.42
C ASP A 39 8.99 12.30 12.01
N ASP A 40 8.50 11.96 13.20
CA ASP A 40 8.82 10.69 13.86
C ASP A 40 8.19 9.50 13.12
N GLN A 41 6.96 9.66 12.64
CA GLN A 41 6.27 8.66 11.83
C GLN A 41 6.94 8.47 10.48
N ALA A 42 7.38 9.55 9.82
CA ALA A 42 8.13 9.48 8.57
C ALA A 42 9.46 8.74 8.78
N ALA A 43 10.20 9.06 9.84
CA ALA A 43 11.44 8.37 10.19
C ALA A 43 11.23 6.87 10.48
N ALA A 44 10.13 6.51 11.15
CA ALA A 44 9.78 5.12 11.39
C ALA A 44 9.54 4.36 10.08
N VAL A 45 8.82 4.96 9.12
CA VAL A 45 8.60 4.34 7.81
C VAL A 45 9.91 4.22 7.03
N ASP A 46 10.79 5.22 7.08
CA ASP A 46 12.10 5.15 6.44
C ASP A 46 12.96 3.98 6.97
N ALA A 47 12.88 3.67 8.27
CA ALA A 47 13.53 2.49 8.82
C ALA A 47 12.97 1.18 8.24
N LEU A 48 11.66 1.09 8.02
CA LEU A 48 11.03 -0.06 7.37
C LEU A 48 11.43 -0.18 5.89
N VAL A 49 11.59 0.95 5.19
CA VAL A 49 12.09 1.00 3.80
C VAL A 49 13.53 0.50 3.74
N ALA A 50 14.40 0.97 4.63
CA ALA A 50 15.79 0.52 4.71
C ALA A 50 15.89 -1.00 4.99
N GLY A 51 14.93 -1.55 5.75
CA GLY A 51 14.79 -2.99 5.98
C GLY A 51 14.12 -3.78 4.86
N GLY A 52 13.65 -3.13 3.79
CA GLY A 52 12.97 -3.77 2.66
C GLY A 52 11.56 -4.30 2.98
N LEU A 53 10.94 -3.83 4.06
CA LEU A 53 9.63 -4.28 4.53
C LEU A 53 8.47 -3.56 3.85
N VAL A 54 8.69 -2.32 3.39
CA VAL A 54 7.70 -1.48 2.70
C VAL A 54 8.33 -0.71 1.53
N PRO A 55 7.55 -0.20 0.55
CA PRO A 55 8.08 0.55 -0.58
C PRO A 55 8.46 1.98 -0.14
N PRO A 56 9.34 2.67 -0.89
CA PRO A 56 9.71 4.04 -0.58
C PRO A 56 8.52 4.99 -0.48
N LEU A 57 8.59 5.92 0.47
CA LEU A 57 7.62 6.99 0.64
C LEU A 57 7.52 7.85 -0.62
N ARG A 58 6.29 8.19 -1.00
CA ARG A 58 5.96 9.09 -2.12
C ARG A 58 5.14 10.26 -1.59
N LEU A 59 5.71 11.00 -0.64
CA LEU A 59 5.06 12.12 0.02
C LEU A 59 4.85 13.27 -0.95
N VAL A 60 3.74 13.98 -0.76
CA VAL A 60 3.50 15.29 -1.39
C VAL A 60 3.64 16.30 -0.27
N SER A 61 4.56 17.26 -0.40
CA SER A 61 4.72 18.32 0.59
C SER A 61 3.49 19.21 0.60
N GLY A 62 2.86 19.37 1.77
CA GLY A 62 1.77 20.33 1.96
C GLY A 62 2.26 21.74 1.67
N GLN A 63 1.53 22.47 0.82
CA GLN A 63 1.80 23.88 0.52
C GLN A 63 1.15 24.80 1.55
#